data_AF-A0A0F9E3Q1-F1
#
_entry.id   AF-A0A0F9E3Q1-F1
#
_cell.length_a   1.000
_cell.length_b   1.000
_cell.length_c   1.000
_cell.angle_alpha   90.00
_cell.angle_beta   90.00
_cell.angle_gamma   90.00
#
_symmetry.space_group_name_H-M   'P 1'
#
loop_
_entity.id
_entity.type
_entity.pdbx_description
1 polymer ?
#
loop_
_entity_poly.entity_id
_entity_poly.type
_entity_poly.pdbx_seq_one_letter_code
_entity_poly.pdbx_strand_id
1 'polypeptide(L)'
;AYFYEEKNFGFAKKYYETAQSMGYEDNDLRYNLGFLYYYEKSYYGALNQWMILSELMPNNPNVKFAMGSAFLHLGKYNSAIGELLMLSEFYSDLIEDLGEIKPWRAYHKKILLGAVSVYSNLGVAYQSMYEDTNNTEHQKNSLINLYKAGEFADIIGIDWGSIQYNINYIIHPRVIHGDMAINERISDNYKFVIQ
;
A
#
# COMPACT_ATOMS: atom_id res chain seq x y z
N ALA A 1 6.59 5.23 20.57
CA ALA A 1 5.40 5.25 21.44
C ALA A 1 4.51 4.02 21.15
N TYR A 2 5.08 2.82 21.24
CA TYR A 2 4.52 1.63 20.56
C TYR A 2 3.48 0.82 21.34
N PHE A 3 3.22 1.14 22.62
CA PHE A 3 2.34 0.33 23.48
C PHE A 3 0.92 0.90 23.65
N TYR A 4 0.64 2.08 23.08
CA TYR A 4 -0.66 2.76 23.20
C TYR A 4 -1.55 2.61 21.96
N GLU A 5 -0.98 2.33 20.78
CA GLU A 5 -1.75 2.21 19.53
C GLU A 5 -2.61 0.94 19.49
N GLU A 6 -2.05 -0.23 19.84
CA GLU A 6 -2.80 -1.50 19.88
C GLU A 6 -3.99 -1.48 20.83
N LYS A 7 -3.82 -0.90 22.03
CA LYS A 7 -4.92 -0.75 22.99
C LYS A 7 -6.00 0.22 22.50
N ASN A 8 -5.65 1.20 21.67
CA ASN A 8 -6.60 2.17 21.14
C ASN A 8 -7.40 1.59 19.96
N PHE A 9 -6.78 0.75 19.12
CA PHE A 9 -7.45 0.13 17.98
C PHE A 9 -8.64 -0.74 18.38
N GLY A 10 -8.51 -1.52 19.46
CA GLY A 10 -9.64 -2.33 19.97
C GLY A 10 -10.83 -1.49 20.42
N PHE A 11 -10.59 -0.37 21.11
CA PHE A 11 -11.66 0.56 21.49
C PHE A 11 -12.23 1.30 20.29
N ALA A 12 -11.37 1.83 19.42
CA ALA A 12 -11.77 2.53 18.19
C ALA A 12 -12.68 1.66 17.31
N LYS A 13 -12.29 0.39 17.12
CA LYS A 13 -13.09 -0.58 16.37
C LYS A 13 -14.47 -0.77 16.99
N LYS A 14 -14.54 -1.01 18.30
CA LYS A 14 -15.81 -1.17 19.01
C LYS A 14 -16.71 0.07 18.86
N TYR A 15 -16.14 1.27 18.96
CA TYR A 15 -16.90 2.51 18.75
C TYR A 15 -17.44 2.61 17.31
N TYR A 16 -16.61 2.30 16.32
CA TYR A 16 -17.02 2.36 14.92
C TYR A 16 -18.04 1.29 14.54
N GLU A 17 -17.89 0.06 15.03
CA GLU A 17 -18.88 -1.02 14.84
C GLU A 17 -20.22 -0.65 15.50
N THR A 18 -20.18 -0.04 16.68
CA THR A 18 -21.38 0.46 17.36
C THR A 18 -22.06 1.55 16.53
N ALA A 19 -21.30 2.55 16.05
CA ALA A 19 -21.82 3.60 15.19
C ALA A 19 -22.47 3.03 13.91
N GLN A 20 -21.79 2.09 13.24
CA GLN A 20 -22.31 1.39 12.07
C GLN A 20 -23.62 0.63 12.40
N SER A 21 -23.68 -0.07 13.54
CA SER A 21 -24.89 -0.78 14.00
C SER A 21 -26.07 0.15 14.32
N MET A 22 -25.76 1.40 14.67
CA MET A 22 -26.75 2.47 14.88
C MET A 22 -27.17 3.16 13.57
N GLY A 23 -26.69 2.69 12.42
CA GLY A 23 -27.02 3.22 11.09
C GLY A 23 -26.19 4.43 10.68
N TYR A 24 -25.12 4.76 11.40
CA TYR A 24 -24.18 5.78 10.95
C TYR A 24 -23.36 5.24 9.79
N GLU A 25 -23.55 5.83 8.61
CA GLU A 25 -22.79 5.51 7.42
C GLU A 25 -21.98 6.73 6.98
N ASP A 26 -20.66 6.61 7.05
CA ASP A 26 -19.73 7.67 6.70
C ASP A 26 -18.48 7.07 6.04
N ASN A 27 -17.91 7.76 5.07
CA ASN A 27 -16.74 7.27 4.34
C ASN A 27 -15.49 7.18 5.23
N ASP A 28 -15.32 8.12 6.17
CA ASP A 28 -14.25 8.08 7.17
C ASP A 28 -14.43 6.85 8.07
N LEU A 29 -15.66 6.61 8.52
CA LEU A 29 -15.99 5.43 9.34
C LEU A 29 -15.63 4.14 8.61
N ARG A 30 -16.08 3.98 7.36
CA ARG A 30 -15.82 2.79 6.54
C ARG A 30 -14.32 2.60 6.33
N TYR A 31 -13.60 3.67 6.00
CA TYR A 31 -12.16 3.58 5.76
C TYR A 31 -11.39 3.17 7.02
N ASN A 32 -11.71 3.80 8.15
CA ASN A 32 -11.06 3.52 9.43
C ASN A 32 -11.41 2.12 9.94
N LEU A 33 -12.64 1.64 9.77
CA LEU A 33 -12.99 0.24 10.04
C LEU A 33 -12.16 -0.72 9.16
N GLY A 34 -12.02 -0.42 7.87
CA GLY A 34 -11.19 -1.21 6.97
C GLY A 34 -9.73 -1.26 7.43
N PHE A 35 -9.18 -0.13 7.86
CA PHE A 35 -7.82 -0.04 8.41
C PHE A 35 -7.65 -0.90 9.68
N LEU A 36 -8.62 -0.83 10.60
CA LEU A 36 -8.59 -1.63 11.83
C LEU A 36 -8.67 -3.12 11.53
N TYR A 37 -9.56 -3.54 10.63
CA TYR A 37 -9.61 -4.93 10.17
C TYR A 37 -8.31 -5.37 9.52
N TYR A 38 -7.67 -4.51 8.73
CA TYR A 38 -6.38 -4.79 8.11
C TYR A 38 -5.29 -5.03 9.15
N TYR A 39 -5.19 -4.15 10.16
CA TYR A 39 -4.21 -4.26 11.23
C TYR A 39 -4.40 -5.53 12.07
N GLU A 40 -5.65 -5.98 12.25
CA GLU A 40 -5.99 -7.27 12.86
C GLU A 40 -5.79 -8.47 11.91
N LYS A 41 -5.21 -8.27 10.72
CA LYS A 41 -5.00 -9.27 9.67
C LYS A 41 -6.29 -9.88 9.12
N SER A 42 -7.43 -9.24 9.39
CA SER A 42 -8.73 -9.56 8.81
C SER A 42 -8.86 -8.88 7.44
N TYR A 43 -8.04 -9.30 6.47
CA TYR A 43 -7.95 -8.65 5.16
C TYR A 43 -9.25 -8.70 4.35
N TYR A 44 -10.03 -9.79 4.46
CA TYR A 44 -11.37 -9.85 3.86
C TYR A 44 -12.33 -8.82 4.48
N GLY A 45 -12.28 -8.66 5.82
CA GLY A 45 -13.05 -7.63 6.50
C GLY A 45 -12.65 -6.23 6.07
N ALA A 46 -11.34 -5.99 5.89
CA ALA A 46 -10.81 -4.73 5.37
C ALA A 46 -11.32 -4.43 3.97
N LEU A 47 -11.21 -5.40 3.06
CA LEU A 47 -11.70 -5.29 1.69
C LEU A 47 -13.21 -5.03 1.63
N ASN A 48 -14.01 -5.68 2.48
CA ASN A 48 -15.46 -5.44 2.51
C ASN A 48 -15.80 -3.98 2.83
N GLN A 49 -15.04 -3.32 3.72
CA GLN A 49 -15.26 -1.90 4.04
C GLN A 49 -14.77 -0.99 2.91
N TRP A 50 -13.61 -1.29 2.32
CA TRP A 50 -13.00 -0.45 1.29
C TRP A 50 -13.60 -0.63 -0.11
N MET A 51 -14.23 -1.77 -0.41
CA MET A 51 -14.87 -2.02 -1.71
C MET A 51 -15.95 -0.98 -2.02
N ILE A 52 -16.80 -0.64 -1.04
CA ILE A 52 -17.81 0.41 -1.19
C ILE A 52 -17.15 1.76 -1.50
N LEU A 53 -16.03 2.08 -0.85
CA LEU A 53 -15.30 3.32 -1.11
C LEU A 53 -14.67 3.33 -2.49
N SER A 54 -14.22 2.18 -2.99
CA SER A 54 -13.67 2.05 -4.34
C SER A 54 -14.73 2.24 -5.42
N GLU A 55 -15.99 1.88 -5.15
CA GLU A 55 -17.11 2.14 -6.06
C GLU A 55 -17.47 3.63 -6.08
N LEU A 56 -17.48 4.28 -4.91
CA LEU A 56 -17.81 5.70 -4.78
C LEU A 56 -16.71 6.61 -5.31
N MET A 57 -15.44 6.24 -5.11
CA MET A 57 -14.26 7.04 -5.43
C MET A 57 -13.19 6.16 -6.08
N PRO A 58 -13.39 5.73 -7.34
CA PRO A 58 -12.53 4.75 -8.00
C PRO A 58 -11.08 5.20 -8.14
N ASN A 59 -10.82 6.52 -8.13
CA ASN A 59 -9.49 7.11 -8.28
C ASN A 59 -8.85 7.51 -6.93
N ASN A 60 -9.41 7.09 -5.79
CA ASN A 60 -8.85 7.45 -4.49
C ASN A 60 -7.54 6.68 -4.22
N PRO A 61 -6.38 7.37 -4.13
CA PRO A 61 -5.10 6.69 -4.00
C PRO A 61 -4.95 5.92 -2.68
N ASN A 62 -5.57 6.39 -1.59
CA ASN A 62 -5.49 5.73 -0.30
C ASN A 62 -6.31 4.44 -0.27
N VAL A 63 -7.51 4.45 -0.87
CA VAL A 63 -8.36 3.26 -0.97
C VAL A 63 -7.70 2.21 -1.87
N LYS A 64 -7.19 2.62 -3.05
CA LYS A 64 -6.47 1.72 -3.96
C LYS A 64 -5.25 1.07 -3.31
N PHE A 65 -4.41 1.86 -2.64
CA PHE A 65 -3.23 1.33 -1.96
C PHE A 65 -3.60 0.35 -0.84
N ALA A 66 -4.62 0.68 -0.05
CA ALA A 66 -5.10 -0.15 1.03
C ALA A 66 -5.66 -1.50 0.52
N MET A 67 -6.47 -1.48 -0.54
CA MET A 67 -6.98 -2.69 -1.19
C MET A 67 -5.86 -3.51 -1.85
N GLY A 68 -4.93 -2.87 -2.56
CA GLY A 68 -3.78 -3.55 -3.17
C GLY A 68 -2.91 -4.28 -2.14
N SER A 69 -2.67 -3.64 -0.99
CA SER A 69 -1.93 -4.24 0.13
C SER A 69 -2.70 -5.40 0.76
N ALA A 70 -4.03 -5.27 0.92
CA ALA A 70 -4.86 -6.36 1.43
C ALA A 70 -4.89 -7.55 0.46
N PHE A 71 -4.93 -7.30 -0.85
CA PHE A 71 -4.85 -8.36 -1.86
C PHE A 71 -3.52 -9.10 -1.84
N LEU A 72 -2.39 -8.41 -1.59
CA LEU A 72 -1.08 -9.05 -1.42
C LEU A 72 -1.09 -10.07 -0.27
N HIS A 73 -1.56 -9.67 0.91
CA HIS A 73 -1.63 -10.59 2.06
C HIS A 73 -2.61 -11.76 1.85
N LEU A 74 -3.59 -11.61 0.96
CA LEU A 74 -4.51 -12.67 0.59
C LEU A 74 -4.00 -13.58 -0.53
N GLY A 75 -2.79 -13.35 -1.06
CA GLY A 75 -2.27 -14.08 -2.21
C GLY A 75 -3.01 -13.79 -3.52
N LYS A 76 -3.81 -12.72 -3.56
CA LYS A 76 -4.61 -12.33 -4.74
C LYS A 76 -3.79 -11.42 -5.65
N TYR A 77 -2.67 -11.93 -6.16
CA TYR A 77 -1.63 -11.11 -6.81
C TYR A 77 -2.12 -10.39 -8.08
N ASN A 78 -2.98 -11.01 -8.89
CA ASN A 78 -3.58 -10.34 -10.06
C ASN A 78 -4.42 -9.12 -9.65
N SER A 79 -5.23 -9.23 -8.60
CA SER A 79 -6.02 -8.10 -8.07
C SER A 79 -5.12 -7.02 -7.46
N ALA A 80 -4.08 -7.42 -6.73
CA ALA A 80 -3.10 -6.50 -6.19
C ALA A 80 -2.39 -5.70 -7.30
N ILE A 81 -1.92 -6.38 -8.35
CA ILE A 81 -1.28 -5.74 -9.51
C ILE A 81 -2.25 -4.76 -10.17
N GLY A 82 -3.51 -5.14 -10.38
CA GLY A 82 -4.51 -4.23 -10.97
C GLY A 82 -4.65 -2.91 -10.22
N GLU A 83 -4.85 -2.96 -8.90
CA GLU A 83 -4.99 -1.74 -8.09
C GLU A 83 -3.70 -0.92 -8.03
N LEU A 84 -2.56 -1.59 -7.84
CA LEU A 84 -1.28 -0.92 -7.67
C LEU A 84 -0.74 -0.36 -9.00
N LEU A 85 -1.04 -0.98 -10.15
CA LEU A 85 -0.58 -0.51 -11.46
C LEU A 85 -1.26 0.82 -11.80
N MET A 86 -2.59 0.90 -11.69
CA MET A 86 -3.33 2.16 -11.86
C MET A 86 -2.80 3.25 -10.93
N LEU A 87 -2.48 2.89 -9.68
CA LEU A 87 -1.95 3.85 -8.72
C LEU A 87 -0.51 4.28 -9.06
N SER A 88 0.30 3.39 -9.63
CA SER A 88 1.67 3.70 -10.07
C SER A 88 1.69 4.66 -11.25
N GLU A 89 0.72 4.55 -12.16
CA GLU A 89 0.50 5.48 -13.28
C GLU A 89 0.14 6.86 -12.73
N PHE A 90 -0.84 6.94 -11.82
CA PHE A 90 -1.21 8.19 -11.15
C PHE A 90 -0.01 8.88 -10.47
N TYR A 91 0.83 8.14 -9.74
CA TYR A 91 2.03 8.71 -9.14
C TYR A 91 3.10 9.09 -10.17
N SER A 92 3.19 8.36 -11.29
CA SER A 92 4.11 8.70 -12.39
C SER A 92 3.74 10.04 -12.99
N ASP A 93 2.46 10.24 -13.32
CA ASP A 93 1.93 11.50 -13.86
C ASP A 93 2.17 12.66 -12.89
N LEU A 94 1.87 12.44 -11.61
CA LEU A 94 2.15 13.45 -10.58
C LEU A 94 3.63 13.81 -10.49
N ILE A 95 4.54 12.85 -10.62
CA ILE A 95 5.98 13.10 -10.57
C ILE A 95 6.44 13.85 -11.82
N GLU A 96 5.89 13.54 -12.99
CA GLU A 96 6.16 14.28 -14.23
C GLU A 96 5.70 15.74 -14.11
N ASP A 97 4.50 15.96 -13.56
CA ASP A 97 3.94 17.29 -13.31
C ASP A 97 4.77 18.15 -12.32
N LEU A 98 5.58 17.52 -11.46
CA LEU A 98 6.50 18.26 -10.58
C LEU A 98 7.63 18.95 -11.36
N GLY A 99 7.98 18.44 -12.54
CA GLY A 99 9.18 18.82 -13.27
C GLY A 99 10.44 18.56 -12.45
N GLU A 100 11.16 19.63 -12.08
CA GLU A 100 12.32 19.51 -11.19
C GLU A 100 11.89 19.06 -9.79
N ILE A 101 12.31 17.85 -9.40
CA ILE A 101 12.04 17.30 -8.08
C ILE A 101 12.82 18.09 -7.01
N LYS A 102 12.10 18.59 -5.99
CA LYS A 102 12.64 19.35 -4.86
C LYS A 102 12.40 18.59 -3.56
N PRO A 103 13.32 17.69 -3.14
CA PRO A 103 13.08 16.77 -2.02
C PRO A 103 12.80 17.42 -0.67
N TRP A 104 13.26 18.66 -0.48
CA TRP A 104 13.01 19.46 0.72
C TRP A 104 11.58 20.03 0.79
N ARG A 105 10.81 20.02 -0.31
CA ARG A 105 9.41 20.44 -0.30
C ARG A 105 8.53 19.30 0.19
N ALA A 106 7.76 19.57 1.24
CA ALA A 106 6.84 18.58 1.84
C ALA A 106 5.89 17.94 0.81
N TYR A 107 5.38 18.73 -0.13
CA TYR A 107 4.50 18.24 -1.20
C TYR A 107 5.19 17.20 -2.11
N HIS A 108 6.38 17.52 -2.63
CA HIS A 108 7.15 16.59 -3.48
C HIS A 108 7.50 15.33 -2.69
N LYS A 109 8.00 15.51 -1.45
CA LYS A 109 8.35 14.38 -0.58
C LYS A 109 7.15 13.45 -0.34
N LYS A 110 5.94 13.99 -0.16
CA LYS A 110 4.72 13.20 0.01
C LYS A 110 4.38 12.38 -1.24
N ILE A 111 4.51 12.96 -2.44
CA ILE A 111 4.25 12.25 -3.71
C ILE A 111 5.26 11.11 -3.90
N LEU A 112 6.56 11.41 -3.80
CA LEU A 112 7.60 10.40 -3.95
C LEU A 112 7.45 9.29 -2.90
N LEU A 113 7.07 9.62 -1.68
CA LEU A 113 6.83 8.61 -0.63
C LEU A 113 5.66 7.68 -0.97
N GLY A 114 4.59 8.21 -1.54
CA GLY A 114 3.48 7.40 -2.06
C GLY A 114 3.96 6.48 -3.18
N ALA A 115 4.72 7.03 -4.13
CA ALA A 115 5.33 6.27 -5.22
C ALA A 115 6.22 5.12 -4.69
N VAL A 116 7.14 5.40 -3.75
CA VAL A 116 7.99 4.38 -3.11
C VAL A 116 7.14 3.22 -2.57
N SER A 117 6.06 3.52 -1.88
CA SER A 117 5.19 2.51 -1.26
C SER A 117 4.50 1.64 -2.33
N VAL A 118 4.00 2.27 -3.39
CA VAL A 118 3.31 1.59 -4.50
C VAL A 118 4.26 0.73 -5.32
N TYR A 119 5.39 1.29 -5.74
CA TYR A 119 6.40 0.57 -6.53
C TYR A 119 7.02 -0.59 -5.72
N SER A 120 7.23 -0.41 -4.41
CA SER A 120 7.66 -1.50 -3.53
C SER A 120 6.65 -2.67 -3.54
N ASN A 121 5.36 -2.37 -3.36
CA ASN A 121 4.32 -3.40 -3.33
C ASN A 121 4.07 -4.04 -4.70
N LEU A 122 4.21 -3.31 -5.81
CA LEU A 122 4.22 -3.89 -7.16
C LEU A 122 5.37 -4.88 -7.33
N GLY A 123 6.55 -4.53 -6.83
CA GLY A 123 7.71 -5.42 -6.78
C GLY A 123 7.38 -6.76 -6.15
N VAL A 124 6.80 -6.72 -4.95
CA VAL A 124 6.36 -7.93 -4.22
C VAL A 124 5.29 -8.70 -5.00
N ALA A 125 4.28 -8.01 -5.54
CA ALA A 125 3.19 -8.64 -6.28
C ALA A 125 3.70 -9.41 -7.51
N TYR A 126 4.60 -8.79 -8.28
CA TYR A 126 5.18 -9.41 -9.46
C TYR A 126 6.12 -10.57 -9.12
N GLN A 127 6.92 -10.48 -8.04
CA GLN A 127 7.76 -11.62 -7.64
C GLN A 127 6.88 -12.79 -7.18
N SER A 128 5.80 -12.53 -6.46
CA SER A 128 4.85 -13.57 -6.07
C SER A 128 4.20 -14.24 -7.29
N MET A 129 3.82 -13.45 -8.31
CA MET A 129 3.34 -13.99 -9.59
C MET A 129 4.39 -14.84 -10.31
N TYR A 130 5.67 -14.45 -10.25
CA TYR A 130 6.75 -15.27 -10.79
C TYR A 130 6.86 -16.61 -10.05
N GLU A 131 6.77 -16.61 -8.72
CA GLU A 131 6.82 -17.84 -7.93
C GLU A 131 5.66 -18.80 -8.24
N ASP A 132 4.46 -18.26 -8.50
CA ASP A 132 3.29 -19.03 -8.88
C ASP A 132 3.33 -19.57 -10.33
N THR A 133 3.90 -18.80 -11.26
CA THR A 133 3.76 -19.06 -12.70
C THR A 133 5.06 -19.47 -13.39
N ASN A 134 6.20 -19.25 -12.75
CA ASN A 134 7.55 -19.34 -13.30
C ASN A 134 7.77 -18.48 -14.56
N ASN A 135 6.96 -17.43 -14.77
CA ASN A 135 7.10 -16.50 -15.90
C ASN A 135 8.14 -15.42 -15.60
N THR A 136 9.28 -15.48 -16.28
CA THR A 136 10.43 -14.58 -16.06
C THR A 136 10.11 -13.10 -16.32
N GLU A 137 9.08 -12.79 -17.11
CA GLU A 137 8.65 -11.40 -17.29
C GLU A 137 8.12 -10.79 -15.98
N HIS A 138 7.47 -11.59 -15.13
CA HIS A 138 7.05 -11.12 -13.81
C HIS A 138 8.26 -10.83 -12.91
N GLN A 139 9.28 -11.68 -12.89
CA GLN A 139 10.49 -11.43 -12.10
C GLN A 139 11.24 -10.17 -12.56
N LYS A 140 11.33 -9.97 -13.88
CA LYS A 140 11.88 -8.74 -14.46
C LYS A 140 11.08 -7.51 -14.03
N ASN A 141 9.75 -7.55 -14.15
CA ASN A 141 8.89 -6.46 -13.71
C ASN A 141 9.00 -6.21 -12.19
N SER A 142 9.19 -7.24 -11.39
CA SER A 142 9.44 -7.10 -9.96
C SER A 142 10.68 -6.24 -9.70
N LEU A 143 11.82 -6.60 -10.29
CA LEU A 143 13.07 -5.87 -10.11
C LEU A 143 12.97 -4.43 -10.61
N ILE A 144 12.33 -4.19 -11.76
CA ILE A 144 12.12 -2.83 -12.29
C ILE A 144 11.39 -1.95 -11.26
N ASN A 145 10.30 -2.46 -10.69
CA ASN A 145 9.51 -1.71 -9.72
C ASN A 145 10.28 -1.50 -8.40
N LEU A 146 11.02 -2.51 -7.91
CA LEU A 146 11.82 -2.36 -6.69
C LEU A 146 12.97 -1.35 -6.85
N TYR A 147 13.68 -1.36 -7.99
CA TYR A 147 14.72 -0.37 -8.25
C TYR A 147 14.15 1.05 -8.37
N LYS A 148 12.99 1.21 -9.01
CA LYS A 148 12.29 2.50 -9.08
C LYS A 148 11.85 2.99 -7.69
N ALA A 149 11.40 2.09 -6.81
CA ALA A 149 11.11 2.42 -5.43
C ALA A 149 12.38 2.87 -4.66
N GLY A 150 13.51 2.19 -4.87
CA GLY A 150 14.81 2.56 -4.29
C GLY A 150 15.29 3.93 -4.75
N GLU A 151 15.21 4.22 -6.06
CA GLU A 151 15.57 5.52 -6.64
C GLU A 151 14.79 6.67 -5.98
N PHE A 152 13.46 6.54 -5.87
CA PHE A 152 12.65 7.56 -5.22
C PHE A 152 12.95 7.69 -3.72
N ALA A 153 13.27 6.59 -3.05
CA ALA A 153 13.66 6.59 -1.65
C ALA A 153 14.97 7.36 -1.43
N ASP A 154 15.97 7.14 -2.29
CA ASP A 154 17.25 7.85 -2.29
C ASP A 154 17.05 9.35 -2.51
N ILE A 155 16.23 9.74 -3.49
CA ILE A 155 15.92 11.14 -3.79
C ILE A 155 15.38 11.88 -2.57
N ILE A 156 14.52 11.25 -1.76
CA ILE A 156 13.91 11.87 -0.57
C ILE A 156 14.64 11.56 0.75
N GLY A 157 15.75 10.84 0.68
CA GLY A 157 16.62 10.50 1.80
C GLY A 157 15.93 9.67 2.88
N ILE A 158 15.15 8.65 2.50
CA ILE A 158 14.54 7.70 3.44
C ILE A 158 15.25 6.36 3.39
N ASP A 159 15.23 5.64 4.51
CA ASP A 159 15.74 4.26 4.57
C ASP A 159 14.89 3.34 3.67
N TRP A 160 15.57 2.51 2.89
CA TRP A 160 14.96 1.57 1.93
C TRP A 160 15.33 0.12 2.25
N GLY A 161 15.71 -0.18 3.49
CA GLY A 161 16.12 -1.52 3.92
C GLY A 161 15.15 -2.65 3.54
N SER A 162 13.84 -2.40 3.58
CA SER A 162 12.83 -3.36 3.11
C SER A 162 12.85 -3.59 1.61
N ILE A 163 13.08 -2.54 0.81
CA ILE A 163 13.20 -2.62 -0.65
C ILE A 163 14.51 -3.33 -1.02
N GLN A 164 15.62 -3.00 -0.34
CA GLN A 164 16.89 -3.67 -0.54
C GLN A 164 16.81 -5.15 -0.15
N TYR A 165 16.14 -5.47 0.96
CA TYR A 165 15.84 -6.85 1.35
C TYR A 165 15.07 -7.58 0.24
N ASN A 166 14.03 -6.96 -0.32
CA ASN A 166 13.24 -7.53 -1.42
C ASN A 166 14.07 -7.74 -2.70
N ILE A 167 14.96 -6.82 -3.05
CA ILE A 167 15.86 -6.99 -4.20
C ILE A 167 16.79 -8.18 -3.94
N ASN A 168 17.43 -8.22 -2.76
CA ASN A 168 18.32 -9.31 -2.36
C ASN A 168 17.62 -10.67 -2.30
N TYR A 169 16.34 -10.69 -1.93
CA TYR A 169 15.52 -11.90 -1.95
C TYR A 169 15.49 -12.50 -3.37
N ILE A 170 15.37 -11.65 -4.39
CA ILE A 170 15.32 -12.07 -5.80
C ILE A 170 16.71 -12.41 -6.34
N ILE A 171 17.71 -11.55 -6.12
CA ILE A 171 19.03 -11.71 -6.75
C ILE A 171 19.95 -12.69 -5.99
N HIS A 172 19.62 -13.01 -4.74
CA HIS A 172 20.36 -13.93 -3.88
C HIS A 172 19.43 -14.99 -3.26
N PRO A 173 18.77 -15.84 -4.07
CA PRO A 173 17.70 -16.75 -3.61
C PRO A 173 18.15 -17.85 -2.65
N ARG A 174 19.48 -18.00 -2.43
CA ARG A 174 20.06 -18.95 -1.45
C ARG A 174 20.47 -18.29 -0.14
N VAL A 175 20.27 -16.97 -0.01
CA VAL A 175 20.73 -16.19 1.15
C VAL A 175 19.56 -15.79 2.04
N ILE A 176 18.40 -15.49 1.45
CA ILE A 176 17.21 -15.04 2.18
C ILE A 176 16.18 -16.18 2.23
N HIS A 177 15.67 -16.46 3.43
CA HIS A 177 14.75 -17.56 3.71
C HIS A 177 13.51 -17.07 4.50
N GLY A 178 12.86 -16.02 3.99
CA GLY A 178 11.63 -15.47 4.56
C GLY A 178 10.83 -14.74 3.50
N ASP A 179 9.62 -14.31 3.84
CA ASP A 179 8.74 -13.62 2.91
C ASP A 179 9.30 -12.24 2.54
N MET A 180 8.94 -11.77 1.35
CA MET A 180 9.21 -10.39 0.96
C MET A 180 8.46 -9.40 1.85
N ALA A 181 9.09 -8.27 2.13
CA ALA A 181 8.51 -7.21 2.93
C ALA A 181 7.46 -6.44 2.12
N ILE A 182 6.20 -6.52 2.54
CA ILE A 182 5.11 -5.69 2.04
C ILE A 182 5.15 -4.34 2.76
N ASN A 183 5.01 -3.24 2.01
CA ASN A 183 4.86 -1.91 2.57
C ASN A 183 3.43 -1.73 3.11
N GLU A 184 3.30 -1.60 4.43
CA GLU A 184 2.03 -1.50 5.14
C GLU A 184 1.64 -0.05 5.51
N ARG A 185 2.19 0.95 4.80
CA ARG A 185 1.96 2.38 5.12
C ARG A 185 0.59 2.87 4.66
N ILE A 186 -0.47 2.24 5.14
CA ILE A 186 -1.85 2.69 4.99
C ILE A 186 -2.05 3.89 5.92
N SER A 187 -2.69 4.94 5.42
CA SER A 187 -2.95 6.16 6.19
C SER A 187 -3.95 5.85 7.32
N ASP A 188 -3.58 6.10 8.56
CA ASP A 188 -4.41 5.87 9.76
C ASP A 188 -5.27 7.10 10.15
N ASN A 189 -5.02 8.24 9.51
CA ASN A 189 -5.66 9.53 9.77
C ASN A 189 -6.31 10.15 8.52
N TYR A 190 -6.62 9.34 7.51
CA TYR A 190 -7.24 9.82 6.29
C TYR A 190 -8.66 10.34 6.56
N LYS A 191 -9.00 11.45 5.89
CA LYS A 191 -10.33 12.05 5.95
C LYS A 191 -10.85 12.35 4.55
N PHE A 192 -12.06 11.91 4.28
CA PHE A 192 -12.84 12.28 3.11
C PHE A 192 -13.46 13.66 3.39
N VAL A 193 -12.89 14.69 2.76
CA VAL A 193 -13.47 16.03 2.83
C VAL A 193 -14.68 16.07 1.90
N ILE A 194 -15.86 16.34 2.46
CA ILE A 194 -17.05 16.71 1.67
C ILE A 194 -16.75 18.08 1.06
N GLN A 195 -16.72 18.17 -0.27
CA GLN A 195 -16.68 19.45 -0.99
C GLN A 195 -18.03 20.16 -0.90
#